data_AF-H8MAK5-F1
#
_entry.id   AF-H8MAK5-F1
#
_cell.length_a   1.000
_cell.length_b   1.000
_cell.length_c   1.000
_cell.angle_alpha   90.00
_cell.angle_beta   90.00
_cell.angle_gamma   90.00
#
_symmetry.space_group_name_H-M   'P 1'
#
loop_
_entity.id
_entity.type
_entity.pdbx_description
1 polymer ?
#
loop_
_entity_poly.entity_id
_entity_poly.type
_entity_poly.pdbx_seq_one_letter_code
_entity_poly.pdbx_strand_id
1 'polypeptide(L)'
;MKKYLRKGNSSIRDLANYQALIKRSVLLCFGLSFLFRSYSSTLNFQMENPSFQISGGDFLTSLYNYFGINYFVFEHPIYSIVFTVLLFIFWILSFVSPNKKAIPILFYIFFLIYAIGFNSNMGFLSSYLKGFIIIGFIFFVISPINFNLMWEGLRYYACWIYFSAFLWKFIHRAMFMPRFGEMSFKDNLSWYIFTNPDSILSKFYLFCIEHSWILNIGDKLVFLFEGLYFIGFFTKKYDAFLGWGIVGLHLFLYFFSDTLFVEIWVLGLLFISKSQWSSFSQFTKILHKYLPNFS
;
A
#
# COMPACT_ATOMS: atom_id res chain seq x y z
N MET A 1 39.43 7.40 6.88
CA MET A 1 38.08 7.01 6.38
C MET A 1 36.92 7.33 7.34
N LYS A 2 36.97 6.99 8.65
CA LYS A 2 35.89 7.30 9.64
C LYS A 2 35.57 8.79 9.83
N LYS A 3 36.50 9.71 9.54
CA LYS A 3 36.31 11.16 9.77
C LYS A 3 35.63 11.89 8.59
N TYR A 4 35.62 11.31 7.39
CA TYR A 4 34.98 11.89 6.20
C TYR A 4 33.49 11.54 6.07
N LEU A 5 33.02 10.48 6.73
CA LEU A 5 31.59 10.14 6.83
C LEU A 5 30.82 11.04 7.83
N ARG A 6 31.51 11.92 8.57
CA ARG A 6 30.88 12.74 9.62
C ARG A 6 30.40 14.12 9.15
N LYS A 7 30.71 14.52 7.92
CA LYS A 7 30.37 15.87 7.42
C LYS A 7 29.86 15.94 5.97
N GLY A 8 29.59 14.81 5.32
CA GLY A 8 29.11 14.78 3.94
C GLY A 8 28.00 13.76 3.75
N ASN A 9 26.76 14.17 4.00
CA ASN A 9 25.50 13.73 3.35
C ASN A 9 24.32 14.12 4.24
N SER A 10 23.89 15.38 4.16
CA SER A 10 22.62 15.84 4.74
C SER A 10 21.38 15.28 4.00
N SER A 11 21.56 14.36 3.06
CA SER A 11 20.50 13.81 2.21
C SER A 11 19.81 12.57 2.78
N ILE A 12 20.48 11.76 3.61
CA ILE A 12 19.90 10.54 4.21
C ILE A 12 19.34 10.88 5.59
N ARG A 13 18.05 10.59 5.82
CA ARG A 13 17.47 10.77 7.15
C ARG A 13 18.07 9.78 8.13
N ASP A 14 18.56 10.29 9.25
CA ASP A 14 19.01 9.46 10.37
C ASP A 14 17.81 9.05 11.24
N LEU A 15 17.21 7.90 10.91
CA LEU A 15 15.99 7.35 11.52
C LEU A 15 16.26 6.13 12.41
N ALA A 16 17.53 5.79 12.63
CA ALA A 16 17.97 4.63 13.42
C ALA A 16 17.27 4.53 14.78
N ASN A 17 17.21 5.65 15.50
CA ASN A 17 16.61 5.73 16.83
C ASN A 17 15.09 5.50 16.85
N TYR A 18 14.43 5.62 15.68
CA TYR A 18 12.99 5.47 15.53
C TYR A 18 12.61 4.17 14.82
N GLN A 19 13.57 3.31 14.46
CA GLN A 19 13.33 2.09 13.68
C GLN A 19 12.24 1.19 14.26
N ALA A 20 12.24 0.96 15.58
CA ALA A 20 11.23 0.14 16.24
C ALA A 20 9.83 0.76 16.15
N LEU A 21 9.74 2.08 16.35
CA LEU A 21 8.49 2.84 16.26
C LEU A 21 7.94 2.80 14.83
N ILE A 22 8.79 3.04 13.85
CA ILE A 22 8.43 2.99 12.43
C ILE A 22 7.89 1.60 12.05
N LYS A 23 8.61 0.53 12.41
CA LYS A 23 8.16 -0.84 12.15
C LYS A 23 6.81 -1.14 12.79
N ARG A 24 6.57 -0.68 14.02
CA ARG A 24 5.27 -0.81 14.70
C ARG A 24 4.17 -0.02 14.02
N SER A 25 4.43 1.21 13.57
CA SER A 25 3.47 2.00 12.79
C SER A 25 3.07 1.29 11.50
N VAL A 26 4.03 0.69 10.79
CA VAL A 26 3.75 -0.12 9.60
C VAL A 26 2.92 -1.34 9.98
N LEU A 27 3.33 -2.11 10.99
CA LEU A 27 2.59 -3.28 11.48
C LEU A 27 1.17 -2.93 11.96
N LEU A 28 0.95 -1.74 12.51
CA LEU A 28 -0.38 -1.26 12.86
C LEU A 28 -1.25 -1.12 11.61
N CYS A 29 -0.72 -0.56 10.52
CA CYS A 29 -1.44 -0.49 9.24
C CYS A 29 -1.79 -1.88 8.68
N PHE A 30 -0.87 -2.85 8.77
CA PHE A 30 -1.17 -4.25 8.44
C PHE A 30 -2.32 -4.80 9.30
N GLY A 31 -2.26 -4.57 10.62
CA GLY A 31 -3.29 -5.00 11.56
C GLY A 31 -4.66 -4.44 11.24
N LEU A 32 -4.76 -3.13 11.01
CA LEU A 32 -6.01 -2.48 10.60
C LEU A 32 -6.55 -3.07 9.30
N SER A 33 -5.69 -3.34 8.32
CA SER A 33 -6.10 -3.98 7.07
C SER A 33 -6.62 -5.41 7.29
N PHE A 34 -5.96 -6.22 8.12
CA PHE A 34 -6.42 -7.58 8.41
C PHE A 34 -7.71 -7.60 9.21
N LEU A 35 -7.88 -6.70 10.18
CA LEU A 35 -9.12 -6.56 10.93
C LEU A 35 -10.28 -6.15 10.03
N PHE A 36 -10.06 -5.18 9.14
CA PHE A 36 -11.05 -4.79 8.14
C PHE A 36 -11.41 -5.97 7.24
N ARG A 37 -10.43 -6.72 6.73
CA ARG A 37 -10.66 -7.89 5.88
C ARG A 37 -11.42 -9.01 6.61
N SER A 38 -11.09 -9.24 7.88
CA SER A 38 -11.80 -10.20 8.74
C SER A 38 -13.27 -9.81 8.91
N TYR A 39 -13.54 -8.52 9.17
CA TYR A 39 -14.88 -7.97 9.30
C TYR A 39 -15.68 -8.06 7.99
N SER A 40 -15.02 -7.79 6.86
CA SER A 40 -15.64 -7.85 5.52
C SER A 40 -15.70 -9.26 4.93
N SER A 41 -15.31 -10.30 5.66
CA SER A 41 -15.28 -11.69 5.16
C SER A 41 -14.41 -11.89 3.91
N THR A 42 -13.30 -11.16 3.81
CA THR A 42 -12.37 -11.17 2.66
C THR A 42 -10.99 -11.75 3.01
N LEU A 43 -10.87 -12.49 4.11
CA LEU A 43 -9.67 -13.31 4.34
C LEU A 43 -9.72 -14.55 3.44
N ASN A 44 -8.55 -15.06 3.02
CA ASN A 44 -8.49 -16.19 2.07
C ASN A 44 -9.29 -17.42 2.53
N PHE A 45 -9.38 -17.69 3.84
CA PHE A 45 -10.18 -18.82 4.36
C PHE A 45 -11.70 -18.58 4.33
N GLN A 46 -12.12 -17.33 4.21
CA GLN A 46 -13.53 -16.91 4.16
C GLN A 46 -14.02 -16.75 2.71
N MET A 47 -13.10 -16.59 1.77
CA MET A 47 -13.41 -16.49 0.35
C MET A 47 -13.71 -17.88 -0.23
N GLU A 48 -14.70 -17.95 -1.11
CA GLU A 48 -14.89 -19.14 -1.95
C GLU A 48 -13.66 -19.30 -2.85
N ASN A 49 -13.07 -20.50 -2.90
CA ASN A 49 -11.96 -20.80 -3.79
C ASN A 49 -12.53 -21.09 -5.19
N PRO A 50 -12.35 -20.20 -6.18
CA PRO A 50 -12.87 -20.45 -7.51
C PRO A 50 -12.14 -21.65 -8.14
N SER A 51 -12.89 -22.59 -8.70
CA SER A 51 -12.35 -23.76 -9.41
C SER A 51 -11.59 -23.38 -10.69
N PHE A 52 -11.91 -22.21 -11.27
CA PHE A 52 -11.22 -21.64 -12.41
C PHE A 52 -10.37 -20.45 -11.97
N GLN A 53 -9.05 -20.63 -12.00
CA GLN A 53 -8.11 -19.53 -11.91
C GLN A 53 -7.94 -18.92 -13.31
N ILE A 54 -7.93 -17.59 -13.41
CA ILE A 54 -7.77 -16.92 -14.71
C ILE A 54 -6.39 -17.27 -15.29
N SER A 55 -6.41 -17.92 -16.46
CA SER A 55 -5.21 -18.16 -17.27
C SER A 55 -4.74 -16.82 -17.86
N GLY A 56 -3.57 -16.34 -17.43
CA GLY A 56 -3.04 -15.02 -17.81
C GLY A 56 -2.45 -14.19 -16.67
N GLY A 57 -2.29 -14.76 -15.46
CA GLY A 57 -1.59 -14.10 -14.35
C GLY A 57 -0.14 -13.74 -14.68
N ASP A 58 0.41 -12.78 -13.94
CA ASP A 58 1.82 -12.41 -14.08
C ASP A 58 2.76 -13.61 -13.74
N PHE A 59 4.05 -13.45 -14.03
CA PHE A 59 5.04 -14.50 -13.81
C PHE A 59 5.05 -15.01 -12.35
N LEU A 60 4.78 -14.14 -11.38
CA LEU A 60 4.79 -14.51 -9.96
C LEU A 60 3.58 -15.38 -9.62
N THR A 61 2.39 -15.02 -10.07
CA THR A 61 1.18 -15.85 -9.89
C THR A 61 1.31 -17.17 -10.62
N SER A 62 1.92 -17.17 -11.82
CA SER A 62 2.16 -18.39 -12.60
C SER A 62 3.11 -19.35 -11.87
N LEU A 63 4.22 -18.86 -11.31
CA LEU A 63 5.10 -19.67 -10.47
C LEU A 63 4.41 -20.17 -9.20
N TYR A 64 3.65 -19.30 -8.53
CA TYR A 64 2.91 -19.64 -7.32
C TYR A 64 1.94 -20.80 -7.53
N ASN A 65 1.22 -20.79 -8.66
CA ASN A 65 0.32 -21.86 -9.05
C ASN A 65 1.07 -23.10 -9.54
N TYR A 66 2.18 -22.94 -10.28
CA TYR A 66 3.03 -24.05 -10.73
C TYR A 66 3.59 -24.87 -9.56
N PHE A 67 4.04 -24.21 -8.48
CA PHE A 67 4.52 -24.88 -7.27
C PHE A 67 3.39 -25.43 -6.39
N GLY A 68 2.11 -25.25 -6.76
CA GLY A 68 0.97 -25.76 -6.00
C GLY A 68 0.81 -25.11 -4.62
N ILE A 69 1.37 -23.92 -4.40
CA ILE A 69 1.31 -23.26 -3.09
C ILE A 69 -0.13 -22.87 -2.75
N ASN A 70 -0.90 -22.39 -3.74
CA ASN A 70 -2.32 -22.07 -3.54
C ASN A 70 -3.11 -23.30 -3.08
N TYR A 71 -2.90 -24.43 -3.77
CA TYR A 71 -3.54 -25.70 -3.47
C TYR A 71 -3.22 -26.17 -2.04
N PHE A 72 -1.95 -26.13 -1.66
CA PHE A 72 -1.53 -26.62 -0.35
C PHE A 72 -1.98 -25.71 0.81
N VAL A 73 -1.98 -24.39 0.60
CA VAL A 73 -2.21 -23.42 1.69
C VAL A 73 -3.68 -23.02 1.80
N PHE A 74 -4.36 -22.77 0.68
CA PHE A 74 -5.66 -22.10 0.67
C PHE A 74 -6.84 -22.98 0.23
N GLU A 75 -6.63 -24.05 -0.55
CA GLU A 75 -7.75 -24.91 -0.99
C GLU A 75 -8.30 -25.79 0.14
N HIS A 76 -7.44 -26.29 1.04
CA HIS A 76 -7.90 -27.08 2.17
C HIS A 76 -8.31 -26.16 3.35
N PRO A 77 -9.56 -26.24 3.86
CA PRO A 77 -10.08 -25.28 4.82
C PRO A 77 -9.28 -25.25 6.12
N ILE A 78 -8.84 -26.42 6.61
CA ILE A 78 -8.03 -26.52 7.83
C ILE A 78 -6.67 -25.81 7.65
N TYR A 79 -6.01 -26.00 6.50
CA TYR A 79 -4.70 -25.41 6.26
C TYR A 79 -4.79 -23.90 6.11
N SER A 80 -5.85 -23.41 5.46
CA SER A 80 -6.11 -21.98 5.31
C SER A 80 -6.38 -21.28 6.65
N ILE A 81 -7.13 -21.94 7.55
CA ILE A 81 -7.36 -21.45 8.92
C ILE A 81 -6.06 -21.44 9.72
N VAL A 82 -5.32 -22.55 9.74
CA VAL A 82 -4.05 -22.67 10.48
C VAL A 82 -3.05 -21.62 9.99
N PHE A 83 -2.92 -21.45 8.67
CA PHE A 83 -2.06 -20.45 8.07
C PHE A 83 -2.45 -19.03 8.48
N THR A 84 -3.75 -18.72 8.47
CA THR A 84 -4.25 -17.41 8.90
C THR A 84 -3.96 -17.16 10.38
N VAL A 85 -4.21 -18.14 11.26
CA VAL A 85 -3.89 -18.02 12.69
C VAL A 85 -2.39 -17.78 12.90
N LEU A 86 -1.52 -18.51 12.20
CA LEU A 86 -0.07 -18.30 12.26
C LEU A 86 0.33 -16.91 11.77
N LEU A 87 -0.27 -16.41 10.69
CA LEU A 87 -0.05 -15.05 10.18
C LEU A 87 -0.37 -14.00 11.26
N PHE A 88 -1.51 -14.13 11.96
CA PHE A 88 -1.88 -13.23 13.05
C PHE A 88 -0.95 -13.37 14.27
N ILE A 89 -0.52 -14.58 14.63
CA ILE A 89 0.45 -14.79 15.71
C ILE A 89 1.77 -14.10 15.37
N PHE A 90 2.31 -14.32 14.17
CA PHE A 90 3.55 -13.68 13.73
C PHE A 90 3.42 -12.16 13.63
N TRP A 91 2.25 -11.65 13.24
CA TRP A 91 1.96 -10.22 13.26
C TRP A 91 2.05 -9.63 14.68
N ILE A 92 1.38 -10.24 15.66
CA ILE A 92 1.41 -9.81 17.07
C ILE A 92 2.84 -9.88 17.63
N LEU A 93 3.52 -11.01 17.42
CA LEU A 93 4.90 -11.18 17.89
C LEU A 93 5.86 -10.16 17.25
N SER A 94 5.67 -9.84 15.96
CA SER A 94 6.43 -8.80 15.27
C SER A 94 6.15 -7.40 15.83
N PHE A 95 4.91 -7.13 16.24
CA PHE A 95 4.53 -5.85 16.83
C PHE A 95 5.18 -5.64 18.20
N VAL A 96 5.17 -6.68 19.05
CA VAL A 96 5.83 -6.67 20.36
C VAL A 96 7.35 -6.55 20.19
N SER A 97 7.94 -7.36 19.30
CA SER A 97 9.38 -7.50 19.10
C SER A 97 9.86 -7.10 17.68
N PRO A 98 9.70 -5.83 17.25
CA PRO A 98 9.94 -5.40 15.86
C PRO A 98 11.42 -5.44 15.44
N ASN A 99 12.35 -5.56 16.40
CA ASN A 99 13.79 -5.59 16.16
C ASN A 99 14.38 -7.00 16.17
N LYS A 100 13.63 -8.04 16.56
CA LYS A 100 14.12 -9.43 16.55
C LYS A 100 14.09 -9.98 15.13
N LYS A 101 15.25 -10.11 14.47
CA LYS A 101 15.37 -10.43 13.02
C LYS A 101 14.35 -11.44 12.50
N ALA A 102 14.28 -12.62 13.13
CA ALA A 102 13.52 -13.75 12.61
C ALA A 102 12.01 -13.50 12.58
N ILE A 103 11.44 -12.83 13.58
CA ILE A 103 9.98 -12.76 13.74
C ILE A 103 9.33 -11.88 12.66
N PRO A 104 9.74 -10.61 12.42
CA PRO A 104 9.21 -9.78 11.34
C PRO A 104 9.51 -10.32 9.95
N ILE A 105 10.64 -11.03 9.78
CA ILE A 105 10.96 -11.69 8.50
C ILE A 105 9.98 -12.83 8.25
N LEU A 106 9.73 -13.70 9.23
CA LEU A 106 8.76 -14.78 9.11
C LEU A 106 7.35 -14.24 8.89
N PHE A 107 6.92 -13.23 9.64
CA PHE A 107 5.67 -12.53 9.40
C PHE A 107 5.56 -12.06 7.95
N TYR A 108 6.59 -11.40 7.45
CA TYR A 108 6.57 -10.84 6.10
C TYR A 108 6.56 -11.92 5.01
N ILE A 109 7.25 -13.05 5.22
CA ILE A 109 7.19 -14.22 4.32
C ILE A 109 5.76 -14.80 4.29
N PHE A 110 5.15 -15.00 5.45
CA PHE A 110 3.75 -15.45 5.53
C PHE A 110 2.81 -14.44 4.86
N PHE A 111 3.04 -13.15 5.06
CA PHE A 111 2.27 -12.11 4.38
C PHE A 111 2.44 -12.15 2.85
N LEU A 112 3.64 -12.40 2.32
CA LEU A 112 3.83 -12.51 0.88
C LEU A 112 3.04 -13.68 0.28
N ILE A 113 3.08 -14.84 0.94
CA ILE A 113 2.27 -16.01 0.53
C ILE A 113 0.78 -15.65 0.58
N TYR A 114 0.34 -15.01 1.66
CA TYR A 114 -1.04 -14.51 1.80
C TYR A 114 -1.43 -13.57 0.67
N ALA A 115 -0.59 -12.57 0.37
CA ALA A 115 -0.89 -11.54 -0.61
C ALA A 115 -0.95 -12.10 -2.04
N ILE A 116 -0.06 -13.03 -2.40
CA ILE A 116 -0.09 -13.68 -3.71
C ILE A 116 -1.34 -14.56 -3.84
N GLY A 117 -1.65 -15.37 -2.83
CA GLY A 117 -2.87 -16.18 -2.80
C GLY A 117 -4.15 -15.34 -2.88
N PHE A 118 -4.21 -14.23 -2.13
CA PHE A 118 -5.34 -13.30 -2.15
C PHE A 118 -5.56 -12.72 -3.56
N ASN A 119 -4.50 -12.23 -4.20
CA ASN A 119 -4.59 -11.67 -5.55
C ASN A 119 -4.91 -12.75 -6.61
N SER A 120 -4.45 -14.00 -6.41
CA SER A 120 -4.80 -15.12 -7.28
C SER A 120 -6.29 -15.48 -7.18
N ASN A 121 -6.86 -15.48 -5.97
CA ASN A 121 -8.26 -15.84 -5.73
C ASN A 121 -9.25 -14.78 -6.21
N MET A 122 -8.86 -13.49 -6.18
CA MET A 122 -9.71 -12.40 -6.69
C MET A 122 -9.85 -12.38 -8.23
N GLY A 123 -9.13 -13.25 -8.95
CA GLY A 123 -9.22 -13.38 -10.42
C GLY A 123 -8.68 -12.19 -11.22
N PHE A 124 -8.47 -11.04 -10.60
CA PHE A 124 -7.83 -9.88 -11.19
C PHE A 124 -6.52 -9.58 -10.46
N LEU A 125 -5.51 -9.15 -11.22
CA LEU A 125 -4.29 -8.47 -10.74
C LEU A 125 -4.62 -7.09 -10.13
N SER A 126 -5.63 -7.09 -9.29
CA SER A 126 -6.04 -6.00 -8.44
C SER A 126 -4.81 -5.52 -7.67
N SER A 127 -4.60 -4.22 -7.61
CA SER A 127 -3.41 -3.67 -6.95
C SER A 127 -3.49 -3.71 -5.42
N TYR A 128 -4.29 -4.62 -4.86
CA TYR A 128 -4.45 -4.80 -3.42
C TYR A 128 -3.16 -5.29 -2.80
N LEU A 129 -2.92 -4.84 -1.56
CA LEU A 129 -1.76 -5.22 -0.75
C LEU A 129 -0.38 -4.81 -1.33
N LYS A 130 -0.28 -4.23 -2.54
CA LYS A 130 1.00 -3.82 -3.15
C LYS A 130 1.78 -2.83 -2.29
N GLY A 131 1.09 -1.88 -1.64
CA GLY A 131 1.71 -0.96 -0.69
C GLY A 131 2.40 -1.66 0.47
N PHE A 132 1.75 -2.70 1.00
CA PHE A 132 2.28 -3.54 2.08
C PHE A 132 3.44 -4.42 1.64
N ILE A 133 3.40 -4.96 0.41
CA ILE A 133 4.54 -5.65 -0.21
C ILE A 133 5.73 -4.70 -0.30
N ILE A 134 5.53 -3.48 -0.80
CA ILE A 134 6.64 -2.54 -0.98
C ILE A 134 7.22 -2.10 0.37
N ILE A 135 6.38 -1.69 1.32
CA ILE A 135 6.90 -1.18 2.60
C ILE A 135 7.45 -2.29 3.49
N GLY A 136 6.99 -3.53 3.35
CA GLY A 136 7.39 -4.65 4.20
C GLY A 136 8.85 -5.06 4.06
N PHE A 137 9.54 -4.61 3.00
CA PHE A 137 11.00 -4.81 2.85
C PHE A 137 11.82 -4.24 4.02
N ILE A 138 11.27 -3.30 4.80
CA ILE A 138 11.92 -2.79 6.01
C ILE A 138 12.14 -3.87 7.08
N PHE A 139 11.36 -4.96 7.06
CA PHE A 139 11.45 -6.03 8.06
C PHE A 139 12.70 -6.90 7.89
N PHE A 140 13.27 -6.99 6.69
CA PHE A 140 14.55 -7.66 6.44
C PHE A 140 15.75 -6.90 7.00
N VAL A 141 15.56 -5.62 7.38
CA VAL A 141 16.67 -4.74 7.73
C VAL A 141 16.73 -4.48 9.23
N ILE A 142 17.89 -4.79 9.82
CA ILE A 142 18.15 -4.62 11.25
C ILE A 142 19.27 -3.62 11.51
N SER A 143 20.30 -3.59 10.67
CA SER A 143 21.38 -2.61 10.82
C SER A 143 20.82 -1.19 10.67
N PRO A 144 21.11 -0.27 11.61
CA PRO A 144 20.66 1.12 11.55
C PRO A 144 20.98 1.83 10.23
N ILE A 145 22.19 1.62 9.71
CA ILE A 145 22.65 2.24 8.45
C ILE A 145 21.83 1.70 7.28
N ASN A 146 21.69 0.37 7.20
CA ASN A 146 20.94 -0.26 6.13
C ASN A 146 19.45 0.11 6.22
N PHE A 147 18.91 0.32 7.42
CA PHE A 147 17.53 0.72 7.61
C PHE A 147 17.28 2.11 7.03
N ASN A 148 18.16 3.07 7.33
CA ASN A 148 18.08 4.41 6.73
C ASN A 148 18.18 4.35 5.20
N LEU A 149 19.09 3.53 4.65
CA LEU A 149 19.22 3.34 3.20
C LEU A 149 17.97 2.71 2.58
N MET A 150 17.42 1.66 3.19
CA MET A 150 16.19 1.01 2.74
C MET A 150 15.01 1.98 2.79
N TRP A 151 14.88 2.76 3.86
CA TRP A 151 13.81 3.75 4.01
C TRP A 151 13.88 4.83 2.93
N GLU A 152 15.08 5.36 2.65
CA GLU A 152 15.30 6.31 1.56
C GLU A 152 15.04 5.69 0.19
N GLY A 153 15.54 4.47 -0.05
CA GLY A 153 15.31 3.74 -1.29
C GLY A 153 13.82 3.51 -1.57
N LEU A 154 13.07 3.06 -0.56
CA LEU A 154 11.62 2.90 -0.65
C LEU A 154 10.91 4.22 -0.88
N ARG A 155 11.36 5.33 -0.27
CA ARG A 155 10.79 6.65 -0.52
C ARG A 155 10.98 7.08 -1.98
N TYR A 156 12.15 6.86 -2.57
CA TYR A 156 12.35 7.13 -4.01
C TYR A 156 11.55 6.17 -4.89
N TYR A 157 11.43 4.90 -4.49
CA TYR A 157 10.59 3.94 -5.19
C TYR A 157 9.11 4.33 -5.15
N ALA A 158 8.62 4.86 -4.02
CA ALA A 158 7.27 5.43 -3.94
C ALA A 158 7.09 6.60 -4.90
N CYS A 159 8.07 7.50 -5.03
CA CYS A 159 8.04 8.56 -6.04
C CYS A 159 8.01 8.00 -7.46
N TRP A 160 8.78 6.93 -7.72
CA TRP A 160 8.81 6.25 -9.01
C TRP A 160 7.47 5.63 -9.39
N ILE A 161 6.74 5.02 -8.46
CA ILE A 161 5.41 4.43 -8.74
C ILE A 161 4.48 5.48 -9.35
N TYR A 162 4.34 6.65 -8.71
CA TYR A 162 3.45 7.69 -9.22
C TYR A 162 4.00 8.37 -10.47
N PHE A 163 5.30 8.64 -10.52
CA PHE A 163 5.90 9.26 -11.70
C PHE A 163 5.86 8.35 -12.93
N SER A 164 6.02 7.04 -12.75
CA SER A 164 5.89 6.07 -13.84
C SER A 164 4.45 5.96 -14.34
N ALA A 165 3.44 6.07 -13.46
CA ALA A 165 2.03 6.17 -13.87
C ALA A 165 1.78 7.42 -14.73
N PHE A 166 2.33 8.57 -14.33
CA PHE A 166 2.33 9.79 -15.15
C PHE A 166 2.97 9.56 -16.52
N LEU A 167 4.18 8.98 -16.56
CA LEU A 167 4.87 8.70 -17.82
C LEU A 167 4.07 7.76 -18.72
N TRP A 168 3.48 6.71 -18.15
CA TRP A 168 2.65 5.78 -18.89
C TRP A 168 1.47 6.47 -19.55
N LYS A 169 0.73 7.30 -18.80
CA LYS A 169 -0.39 8.10 -19.32
C LYS A 169 0.07 9.12 -20.36
N PHE A 170 1.24 9.73 -20.17
CA PHE A 170 1.80 10.70 -21.10
C PHE A 170 2.18 10.06 -22.44
N ILE A 171 2.91 8.94 -22.41
CA ILE A 171 3.35 8.19 -23.59
C ILE A 171 2.15 7.70 -24.40
N HIS A 172 1.12 7.18 -23.74
CA HIS A 172 -0.11 6.71 -24.39
C HIS A 172 -1.09 7.83 -24.74
N ARG A 173 -0.69 9.10 -24.53
CA ARG A 173 -1.46 10.30 -24.87
C ARG A 173 -2.82 10.41 -24.18
N ALA A 174 -3.03 9.69 -23.07
CA ALA A 174 -4.30 9.67 -22.35
C ALA A 174 -4.76 11.08 -21.95
N MET A 175 -3.82 11.93 -21.48
CA MET A 175 -4.11 13.33 -21.09
C MET A 175 -4.63 14.19 -22.27
N PHE A 176 -4.22 13.88 -23.49
CA PHE A 176 -4.57 14.67 -24.67
C PHE A 176 -5.92 14.26 -25.26
N MET A 177 -6.51 13.16 -24.81
CA MET A 177 -7.83 12.71 -25.23
C MET A 177 -8.91 13.53 -24.47
N PRO A 178 -9.74 14.33 -25.16
CA PRO A 178 -10.65 15.27 -24.49
C PRO A 178 -11.68 14.63 -23.55
N ARG A 179 -12.04 13.36 -23.79
CA ARG A 179 -13.10 12.63 -23.07
C ARG A 179 -12.57 11.39 -22.32
N PHE A 180 -11.27 11.33 -22.05
CA PHE A 180 -10.66 10.14 -21.42
C PHE A 180 -11.24 9.83 -20.04
N GLY A 181 -11.40 10.85 -19.19
CA GLY A 181 -11.96 10.68 -17.85
C GLY A 181 -13.39 10.13 -17.90
N GLU A 182 -14.23 10.62 -18.82
CA GLU A 182 -15.58 10.09 -19.01
C GLU A 182 -15.58 8.63 -19.47
N MET A 183 -14.73 8.28 -20.45
CA MET A 183 -14.62 6.92 -20.97
C MET A 183 -14.18 5.95 -19.86
N SER A 184 -13.08 6.27 -19.18
CA SER A 184 -12.55 5.44 -18.10
C SER A 184 -13.55 5.29 -16.94
N PHE A 185 -14.29 6.35 -16.61
CA PHE A 185 -15.33 6.28 -15.59
C PHE A 185 -16.44 5.30 -15.98
N LYS A 186 -16.95 5.40 -17.21
CA LYS A 186 -18.01 4.50 -17.71
C LYS A 186 -17.55 3.04 -17.77
N ASP A 187 -16.31 2.82 -18.20
CA ASP A 187 -15.73 1.47 -18.27
C ASP A 187 -15.62 0.84 -16.88
N ASN A 188 -15.24 1.61 -15.85
CA ASN A 188 -15.08 1.09 -14.49
C ASN A 188 -16.39 0.99 -13.70
N LEU A 189 -17.36 1.87 -13.93
CA LEU A 189 -18.53 2.03 -13.04
C LEU A 189 -19.88 1.60 -13.61
N SER A 190 -19.95 1.29 -14.90
CA SER A 190 -21.20 0.85 -15.54
C SER A 190 -21.83 -0.36 -14.84
N TRP A 191 -21.00 -1.31 -14.38
CA TRP A 191 -21.47 -2.50 -13.67
C TRP A 191 -22.15 -2.15 -12.33
N TYR A 192 -21.60 -1.18 -11.59
CA TYR A 192 -22.12 -0.81 -10.27
C TYR A 192 -23.47 -0.12 -10.40
N ILE A 193 -23.58 0.81 -11.36
CA ILE A 193 -24.84 1.51 -11.67
C ILE A 193 -25.93 0.50 -12.06
N PHE A 194 -25.57 -0.49 -12.89
CA PHE A 194 -26.50 -1.53 -13.32
C PHE A 194 -26.98 -2.42 -12.17
N THR A 195 -26.08 -2.81 -11.26
CA THR A 195 -26.40 -3.71 -10.14
C THR A 195 -27.08 -3.00 -8.97
N ASN A 196 -26.84 -1.70 -8.78
CA ASN A 196 -27.33 -0.92 -7.64
C ASN A 196 -28.01 0.40 -8.09
N PRO A 197 -29.04 0.37 -8.95
CA PRO A 197 -29.56 1.57 -9.64
C PRO A 197 -30.10 2.63 -8.68
N ASP A 198 -30.72 2.22 -7.56
CA ASP A 198 -31.37 3.16 -6.63
C ASP A 198 -30.43 3.74 -5.57
N SER A 199 -29.16 3.30 -5.53
CA SER A 199 -28.21 3.73 -4.51
C SER A 199 -27.85 5.22 -4.65
N ILE A 200 -27.55 5.87 -3.53
CA ILE A 200 -27.06 7.27 -3.51
C ILE A 200 -25.81 7.41 -4.38
N LEU A 201 -24.95 6.39 -4.35
CA LEU A 201 -23.70 6.38 -5.10
C LEU A 201 -23.96 6.30 -6.62
N SER A 202 -24.91 5.48 -7.07
CA SER A 202 -25.33 5.42 -8.48
C SER A 202 -25.92 6.75 -8.95
N LYS A 203 -26.73 7.43 -8.12
CA LYS A 203 -27.24 8.77 -8.44
C LYS A 203 -26.12 9.80 -8.59
N PHE A 204 -25.10 9.74 -7.72
CA PHE A 204 -23.90 10.57 -7.85
C PHE A 204 -23.13 10.26 -9.14
N TYR A 205 -22.94 8.99 -9.48
CA TYR A 205 -22.26 8.59 -10.71
C TYR A 205 -23.00 9.05 -11.97
N LEU A 206 -24.33 8.96 -11.99
CA LEU A 206 -25.16 9.48 -13.08
C LEU A 206 -25.01 11.00 -13.21
N PHE A 207 -25.02 11.75 -12.10
CA PHE A 207 -24.76 13.18 -12.10
C PHE A 207 -23.39 13.51 -12.72
N CYS A 208 -22.33 12.76 -12.37
CA CYS A 208 -21.00 12.95 -12.94
C CYS A 208 -20.94 12.61 -14.44
N ILE A 209 -21.68 11.60 -14.90
CA ILE A 209 -21.79 11.24 -16.32
C ILE A 209 -22.50 12.35 -17.11
N GLU A 210 -23.59 12.90 -16.57
CA GLU A 210 -24.30 14.04 -17.17
C GLU A 210 -23.40 15.28 -17.24
N HIS A 211 -22.56 15.49 -16.23
CA HIS A 211 -21.61 16.60 -16.14
C HIS A 211 -20.18 16.13 -16.46
N SER A 212 -19.99 15.52 -17.63
CA SER A 212 -18.73 14.89 -18.05
C SER A 212 -17.48 15.78 -17.96
N TRP A 213 -17.63 17.10 -17.99
CA TRP A 213 -16.52 18.04 -17.78
C TRP A 213 -15.85 17.83 -16.41
N ILE A 214 -16.60 17.44 -15.36
CA ILE A 214 -16.05 17.16 -14.02
C ILE A 214 -15.09 15.97 -14.10
N LEU A 215 -15.51 14.90 -14.76
CA LEU A 215 -14.71 13.67 -14.94
C LEU A 215 -13.41 13.95 -15.69
N ASN A 216 -13.50 14.74 -16.77
CA ASN A 216 -12.34 15.07 -17.59
C ASN A 216 -11.37 16.04 -16.90
N ILE A 217 -11.86 16.97 -16.08
CA ILE A 217 -10.99 17.82 -15.23
C ILE A 217 -10.35 16.97 -14.13
N GLY A 218 -11.12 16.11 -13.47
CA GLY A 218 -10.64 15.21 -12.42
C GLY A 218 -9.49 14.32 -12.89
N ASP A 219 -9.65 13.66 -14.04
CA ASP A 219 -8.62 12.82 -14.65
C ASP A 219 -7.32 13.61 -14.95
N LYS A 220 -7.44 14.81 -15.52
CA LYS A 220 -6.28 15.68 -15.78
C LYS A 220 -5.59 16.12 -14.49
N LEU A 221 -6.35 16.38 -13.42
CA LEU A 221 -5.77 16.69 -12.12
C LEU A 221 -5.01 15.48 -11.58
N VAL A 222 -5.57 14.27 -11.63
CA VAL A 222 -4.88 13.05 -11.20
C VAL A 222 -3.57 12.88 -11.96
N PHE A 223 -3.60 13.04 -13.29
CA PHE A 223 -2.39 13.02 -14.12
C PHE A 223 -1.34 14.03 -13.64
N LEU A 224 -1.73 15.29 -13.39
CA LEU A 224 -0.81 16.32 -12.90
C LEU A 224 -0.26 15.98 -11.51
N PHE A 225 -1.09 15.47 -10.60
CA PHE A 225 -0.70 15.06 -9.26
C PHE A 225 0.32 13.92 -9.30
N GLU A 226 0.15 12.92 -10.16
CA GLU A 226 1.14 11.87 -10.39
C GLU A 226 2.49 12.44 -10.84
N GLY A 227 2.46 13.45 -11.74
CA GLY A 227 3.66 14.15 -12.20
C GLY A 227 4.42 14.89 -11.11
N LEU A 228 3.74 15.41 -10.07
CA LEU A 228 4.37 16.13 -8.96
C LEU A 228 5.37 15.26 -8.18
N TYR A 229 5.22 13.93 -8.19
CA TYR A 229 6.17 13.03 -7.53
C TYR A 229 7.57 13.06 -8.16
N PHE A 230 7.73 13.60 -9.37
CA PHE A 230 9.03 13.90 -9.95
C PHE A 230 9.87 14.82 -9.04
N ILE A 231 9.23 15.82 -8.41
CA ILE A 231 9.88 16.76 -7.47
C ILE A 231 10.54 15.99 -6.31
N GLY A 232 9.92 14.88 -5.91
CA GLY A 232 10.43 14.02 -4.86
C GLY A 232 11.87 13.57 -5.14
N PHE A 233 12.23 13.22 -6.38
CA PHE A 233 13.59 12.76 -6.70
C PHE A 233 14.68 13.79 -6.37
N PHE A 234 14.37 15.08 -6.46
CA PHE A 234 15.35 16.15 -6.30
C PHE A 234 15.35 16.76 -4.90
N THR A 235 14.23 16.70 -4.18
CA THR A 235 14.11 17.36 -2.88
C THR A 235 13.17 16.65 -1.91
N LYS A 236 13.47 16.82 -0.62
CA LYS A 236 12.64 16.38 0.52
C LYS A 236 11.80 17.50 1.12
N LYS A 237 11.96 18.74 0.65
CA LYS A 237 11.26 19.93 1.18
C LYS A 237 9.73 19.77 1.12
N TYR A 238 9.24 19.04 0.13
CA TYR A 238 7.82 18.81 -0.11
C TYR A 238 7.34 17.44 0.35
N ASP A 239 8.13 16.71 1.15
CA ASP A 239 7.77 15.35 1.56
C ASP A 239 6.41 15.31 2.28
N ALA A 240 6.10 16.26 3.17
CA ALA A 240 4.80 16.29 3.84
C ALA A 240 3.64 16.43 2.83
N PHE A 241 3.79 17.28 1.80
CA PHE A 241 2.81 17.44 0.74
C PHE A 241 2.69 16.17 -0.12
N LEU A 242 3.81 15.55 -0.51
CA LEU A 242 3.82 14.31 -1.27
C LEU A 242 3.24 13.12 -0.48
N GLY A 243 3.46 13.08 0.84
CA GLY A 243 2.89 12.06 1.72
C GLY A 243 1.36 12.14 1.78
N TRP A 244 0.81 13.34 2.02
CA TRP A 244 -0.65 13.56 1.96
C TRP A 244 -1.21 13.45 0.54
N GLY A 245 -0.39 13.78 -0.46
CA GLY A 245 -0.72 13.62 -1.87
C GLY A 245 -1.08 12.18 -2.23
N ILE A 246 -0.51 11.17 -1.55
CA ILE A 246 -0.87 9.77 -1.78
C ILE A 246 -2.34 9.55 -1.43
N VAL A 247 -2.73 9.95 -0.23
CA VAL A 247 -4.12 9.81 0.23
C VAL A 247 -5.06 10.59 -0.68
N GLY A 248 -4.71 11.85 -0.98
CA GLY A 248 -5.49 12.69 -1.88
C GLY A 248 -5.70 12.04 -3.25
N LEU A 249 -4.62 11.62 -3.91
CA LEU A 249 -4.64 11.02 -5.25
C LEU A 249 -5.55 9.78 -5.30
N HIS A 250 -5.46 8.89 -4.31
CA HIS A 250 -6.30 7.68 -4.28
C HIS A 250 -7.76 7.97 -3.92
N LEU A 251 -8.05 9.03 -3.15
CA LEU A 251 -9.41 9.51 -2.99
C LEU A 251 -9.97 10.08 -4.30
N PHE A 252 -9.15 10.84 -5.06
CA PHE A 252 -9.54 11.29 -6.40
C PHE A 252 -9.80 10.10 -7.34
N LEU A 253 -8.91 9.12 -7.38
CA LEU A 253 -9.11 7.90 -8.19
C LEU A 253 -10.36 7.11 -7.78
N TYR A 254 -10.70 7.07 -6.49
CA TYR A 254 -11.95 6.46 -6.05
C TYR A 254 -13.17 7.18 -6.63
N PHE A 255 -13.24 8.50 -6.48
CA PHE A 255 -14.40 9.26 -6.96
C PHE A 255 -14.50 9.35 -8.49
N PHE A 256 -13.38 9.29 -9.21
CA PHE A 256 -13.32 9.52 -10.67
C PHE A 256 -12.97 8.30 -11.50
N SER A 257 -12.63 7.17 -10.87
CA SER A 257 -12.26 5.94 -11.59
C SER A 257 -12.62 4.67 -10.81
N ASP A 258 -13.38 4.78 -9.70
CA ASP A 258 -13.73 3.69 -8.76
C ASP A 258 -12.56 2.80 -8.37
N THR A 259 -11.38 3.40 -8.31
CA THR A 259 -10.14 2.69 -8.07
C THR A 259 -9.57 3.17 -6.75
N LEU A 260 -9.76 2.39 -5.69
CA LEU A 260 -9.24 2.71 -4.37
C LEU A 260 -8.25 1.64 -3.89
N PHE A 261 -6.99 2.02 -3.78
CA PHE A 261 -5.94 1.18 -3.21
C PHE A 261 -5.55 1.67 -1.82
N VAL A 262 -6.42 1.48 -0.82
CA VAL A 262 -6.18 1.99 0.56
C VAL A 262 -4.83 1.54 1.12
N GLU A 263 -4.41 0.31 0.80
CA GLU A 263 -3.17 -0.24 1.33
C GLU A 263 -1.91 0.46 0.82
N ILE A 264 -1.99 1.19 -0.29
CA ILE A 264 -0.86 1.98 -0.80
C ILE A 264 -0.64 3.26 0.03
N TRP A 265 -1.63 3.68 0.83
CA TRP A 265 -1.52 4.85 1.70
C TRP A 265 -0.43 4.67 2.76
N VAL A 266 -0.09 3.41 3.10
CA VAL A 266 1.02 3.10 4.00
C VAL A 266 2.36 3.67 3.50
N LEU A 267 2.53 3.81 2.17
CA LEU A 267 3.71 4.43 1.57
C LEU A 267 3.85 5.91 1.93
N GLY A 268 2.76 6.57 2.35
CA GLY A 268 2.80 7.93 2.89
C GLY A 268 3.72 8.07 4.11
N LEU A 269 3.89 7.00 4.90
CA LEU A 269 4.80 6.98 6.04
C LEU A 269 6.26 7.26 5.61
N LEU A 270 6.65 6.85 4.40
CA LEU A 270 8.00 7.04 3.86
C LEU A 270 8.38 8.52 3.71
N PHE A 271 7.40 9.42 3.70
CA PHE A 271 7.58 10.86 3.59
C PHE A 271 7.56 11.59 4.95
N ILE A 272 7.40 10.87 6.06
CA ILE A 272 7.47 11.47 7.39
C ILE A 272 8.93 11.87 7.70
N SER A 273 9.12 13.12 8.11
CA SER A 273 10.42 13.69 8.45
C SER A 273 10.94 13.19 9.80
N LYS A 274 12.25 13.36 10.04
CA LYS A 274 12.88 12.99 11.33
C LYS A 274 12.26 13.74 12.51
N SER A 275 11.95 15.03 12.35
CA SER A 275 11.34 15.83 13.42
C SER A 275 9.96 15.30 13.79
N GLN A 276 9.13 14.93 12.81
CA GLN A 276 7.83 14.32 13.05
C GLN A 276 7.94 12.97 13.77
N TRP A 277 8.87 12.10 13.37
CA TRP A 277 9.14 10.85 14.10
C TRP A 277 9.61 11.10 15.54
N SER A 278 10.41 12.15 15.75
CA SER A 278 10.83 12.57 17.09
C SER A 278 9.65 13.01 17.94
N SER A 279 8.75 13.85 17.40
CA SER A 279 7.53 14.27 18.08
C SER A 279 6.63 13.09 18.42
N PHE A 280 6.47 12.15 17.49
CA PHE A 280 5.68 10.94 17.74
C PHE A 280 6.31 10.06 18.84
N SER A 281 7.64 9.91 18.83
CA SER A 281 8.36 9.18 19.90
C SER A 281 8.17 9.85 21.27
N GLN A 282 8.25 11.18 21.35
CA GLN A 282 8.00 11.90 22.59
C GLN A 282 6.56 11.71 23.08
N PHE A 283 5.58 11.80 22.18
CA PHE A 283 4.18 11.54 22.48
C PHE A 283 3.97 10.13 23.04
N THR A 284 4.54 9.09 22.42
CA THR A 284 4.43 7.71 22.92
C THR A 284 5.05 7.52 24.31
N LYS A 285 6.15 8.22 24.63
CA LYS A 285 6.78 8.18 25.96
C LYS A 285 5.92 8.86 27.02
N ILE A 286 5.32 9.99 26.68
CA ILE A 286 4.36 10.68 27.53
C ILE A 286 3.17 9.75 27.82
N LEU A 287 2.60 9.15 26.77
CA LEU A 287 1.46 8.26 26.91
C LEU A 287 1.78 7.06 27.82
N HIS A 288 2.95 6.44 27.67
CA HIS A 288 3.39 5.36 28.57
C HIS A 288 3.60 5.82 30.02
N LYS A 289 4.10 7.05 30.23
CA LYS A 289 4.24 7.62 31.58
C LYS A 289 2.89 7.79 32.28
N TYR A 290 1.84 8.14 31.54
CA TYR A 290 0.50 8.38 32.09
C TYR A 290 -0.42 7.15 32.04
N LEU A 291 -0.10 6.16 31.19
CA LEU A 291 -0.82 4.90 31.02
C LEU A 291 0.17 3.71 31.00
N PRO A 292 0.74 3.35 32.16
CA PRO A 292 1.80 2.33 32.24
C PRO A 292 1.32 0.92 31.81
N ASN A 293 0.01 0.66 31.83
CA ASN A 293 -0.58 -0.64 31.49
C ASN A 293 -0.81 -0.87 29.97
N PHE A 294 -0.31 0.00 29.10
CA PHE A 294 -0.54 -0.04 27.64
C PHE A 294 0.67 -0.56 26.82
N SER A 295 1.59 -1.33 27.43
CA SER A 295 2.82 -1.85 26.79
C SER A 295 2.68 -3.24 26.17
#